data_AF-A0AAJ0G5R8-F1
#
_entry.id   AF-A0AAJ0G5R8-F1
#
_cell.length_a   1.000
_cell.length_b   1.000
_cell.length_c   1.000
_cell.angle_alpha   90.00
_cell.angle_beta   90.00
_cell.angle_gamma   90.00
#
_symmetry.space_group_name_H-M   'P 1'
#
loop_
_entity.id
_entity.type
_entity.pdbx_description
1 polymer ?
#
loop_
_entity_poly.entity_id
_entity_poly.type
_entity_poly.pdbx_seq_one_letter_code
_entity_poly.pdbx_strand_id
1 'polypeptide(L)'
;MRLTTLLVTVFAATARGCGFRRRSEQGARTKRGDNGPPFSIQQLTKTTHLIIQNDDYIEYPFVYVKQYPDIPLTLVVDTGCGAQNGKPGNPAVELNDFIEEKLPLKATSHCHFDHISGIQPFADAGADIVSSGFNKSFIAPENLAANALTTAFGTITPSYNVSNFAAQHERLQYKGVDLGLLVLQTPGHTPDSMAIYDENERWIFTGEYAANWKDFVNSIEELLAFVNEKDHDVTSEKCVRLGAGHSTADVPAGKMIKSALDFIRSVEKGDVPVIARLPGDEVAPGGDLGEAVFFYWQSPGNPEFSLLAPGSFRKDFGTT
;
A
#
# COMPACT_ATOMS: atom_id res chain seq x y z
N MET A 1 -9.42 -12.48 -20.73
CA MET A 1 -8.04 -12.45 -20.24
C MET A 1 -8.15 -12.13 -18.76
N ARG A 2 -8.08 -13.14 -17.88
CA ARG A 2 -8.21 -12.94 -16.43
C ARG A 2 -6.83 -12.52 -15.91
N LEU A 3 -6.75 -11.33 -15.33
CA LEU A 3 -5.53 -10.83 -14.70
C LEU A 3 -5.50 -11.38 -13.28
N THR A 4 -4.41 -12.06 -12.95
CA THR A 4 -4.17 -12.66 -11.65
C THR A 4 -3.64 -11.62 -10.68
N THR A 5 -4.32 -11.47 -9.55
CA THR A 5 -3.91 -10.64 -8.42
C THR A 5 -2.91 -11.40 -7.55
N LEU A 6 -1.77 -10.79 -7.24
CA LEU A 6 -0.72 -11.32 -6.36
C LEU A 6 -0.70 -10.45 -5.10
N LEU A 7 -0.57 -11.06 -3.93
CA LEU A 7 -0.29 -10.35 -2.69
C LEU A 7 1.22 -10.40 -2.48
N VAL A 8 1.89 -9.26 -2.58
CA VAL A 8 3.32 -9.16 -2.26
C VAL A 8 3.52 -8.08 -1.23
N THR A 9 3.74 -8.54 -0.02
CA THR A 9 4.19 -7.69 1.08
C THR A 9 5.71 -7.64 1.06
N VAL A 10 6.27 -6.46 0.78
CA VAL A 10 7.68 -6.16 1.04
C VAL A 10 7.83 -5.90 2.55
N PHE A 11 8.24 -6.93 3.30
CA PHE A 11 8.60 -6.76 4.71
C PHE A 11 10.04 -6.23 4.81
N ALA A 12 10.21 -4.92 5.01
CA ALA A 12 11.49 -4.40 5.49
C ALA A 12 11.58 -4.59 7.01
N ALA A 13 12.29 -5.62 7.46
CA ALA A 13 12.74 -5.65 8.84
C ALA A 13 13.82 -4.58 9.02
N THR A 14 13.53 -3.54 9.81
CA THR A 14 14.50 -2.48 10.11
C THR A 14 15.77 -3.06 10.75
N ALA A 15 16.87 -3.02 10.02
CA ALA A 15 18.20 -3.29 10.55
C ALA A 15 18.55 -2.21 11.58
N ARG A 16 18.56 -2.58 12.87
CA ARG A 16 19.10 -1.75 13.96
C ARG A 16 20.59 -1.56 13.72
N GLY A 17 20.98 -0.40 13.22
CA GLY A 17 22.37 -0.16 12.86
C GLY A 17 22.73 1.27 12.49
N CYS A 18 22.23 2.29 13.20
CA CYS A 18 22.97 3.55 13.36
C CYS A 18 22.39 4.37 14.50
N GLY A 19 23.26 4.81 15.41
CA GLY A 19 22.88 5.44 16.67
C GLY A 19 22.21 6.79 16.48
N PHE A 20 20.91 6.86 16.77
CA PHE A 20 20.24 8.10 17.14
C PHE A 20 19.26 7.78 18.28
N ARG A 21 19.55 8.29 19.48
CA ARG A 21 18.67 8.17 20.65
C ARG A 21 17.48 9.12 20.47
N ARG A 22 16.27 8.57 20.29
CA ARG A 22 15.01 9.17 20.79
C ARG A 22 14.07 8.08 21.30
N ARG A 23 13.51 8.34 22.50
CA ARG A 23 12.34 7.68 23.10
C ARG A 23 11.20 7.72 22.06
N SER A 24 10.46 6.65 21.76
CA SER A 24 9.79 5.69 22.63
C SER A 24 9.77 4.29 22.02
N GLU A 25 10.36 3.31 22.72
CA GLU A 25 10.10 1.89 22.48
C GLU A 25 8.75 1.52 23.09
N GLN A 26 7.72 1.39 22.26
CA GLN A 26 6.51 0.59 22.57
C GLN A 26 5.77 0.23 21.27
N GLY A 27 6.47 -0.42 20.35
CA GLY A 27 5.89 -1.16 19.24
C GLY A 27 6.20 -2.64 19.41
N ALA A 28 5.76 -3.22 20.53
CA ALA A 28 5.88 -4.65 20.76
C ALA A 28 4.91 -5.38 19.82
N ARG A 29 5.40 -6.34 19.03
CA ARG A 29 4.58 -7.38 18.41
C ARG A 29 3.71 -8.02 19.49
N THR A 30 2.45 -7.62 19.56
CA THR A 30 1.46 -8.28 20.40
C THR A 30 1.00 -9.55 19.68
N LYS A 31 0.90 -10.64 20.43
CA LYS A 31 0.46 -11.94 19.92
C LYS A 31 -1.02 -11.86 19.54
N ARG A 32 -1.47 -12.77 18.66
CA ARG A 32 -2.90 -13.06 18.45
C ARG A 32 -3.64 -13.05 19.79
N GLY A 33 -4.61 -12.14 19.92
CA GLY A 33 -5.51 -12.07 21.07
C GLY A 33 -5.42 -10.83 21.96
N ASP A 34 -4.45 -9.94 21.78
CA ASP A 34 -4.27 -8.80 22.70
C ASP A 34 -5.29 -7.66 22.50
N ASN A 35 -5.72 -7.08 23.63
CA ASN A 35 -6.66 -5.96 23.78
C ASN A 35 -6.07 -4.60 23.33
N GLY A 36 -5.31 -4.58 22.24
CA GLY A 36 -4.75 -3.35 21.69
C GLY A 36 -5.84 -2.44 21.10
N PRO A 37 -5.58 -1.12 20.99
CA PRO A 37 -6.50 -0.24 20.29
C PRO A 37 -6.67 -0.70 18.82
N PRO A 38 -7.85 -0.46 18.20
CA PRO A 38 -8.12 -0.86 16.82
C PRO A 38 -7.21 -0.16 15.81
N PHE A 39 -6.70 1.02 16.18
CA PHE A 39 -5.76 1.81 15.41
C PHE A 39 -4.61 2.29 16.29
N SER A 40 -3.43 2.41 15.69
CA SER A 40 -2.30 3.16 16.27
C SER A 40 -1.94 4.31 15.32
N ILE A 41 -1.41 5.41 15.87
CA ILE A 41 -1.10 6.61 15.11
C ILE A 41 0.35 7.06 15.37
N GLN A 42 1.03 7.46 14.31
CA GLN A 42 2.34 8.07 14.33
C GLN A 42 2.31 9.36 13.50
N GLN A 43 2.72 10.47 14.11
CA GLN A 43 2.92 11.71 13.38
C GLN A 43 4.18 11.62 12.52
N LEU A 44 4.05 11.86 11.22
CA LEU A 44 5.16 11.86 10.26
C LEU A 44 5.68 13.28 10.01
N THR A 45 4.76 14.22 9.84
CA THR A 45 5.03 15.66 9.71
C THR A 45 4.06 16.45 10.58
N LYS A 46 4.11 17.78 10.52
CA LYS A 46 3.14 18.62 11.25
C LYS A 46 1.68 18.36 10.82
N THR A 47 1.48 17.89 9.60
CA THR A 47 0.19 17.81 8.92
C THR A 47 -0.15 16.40 8.44
N THR A 48 0.84 15.50 8.34
CA THR A 48 0.66 14.11 7.91
C THR A 48 0.89 13.12 9.04
N HIS A 49 -0.01 12.16 9.16
CA HIS A 49 0.01 11.07 10.13
C HIS A 49 -0.08 9.72 9.41
N LEU A 50 0.64 8.73 9.95
CA LEU A 50 0.47 7.32 9.66
C LEU A 50 -0.49 6.73 10.69
N ILE A 51 -1.53 6.06 10.22
CA ILE A 51 -2.43 5.23 11.01
C ILE A 51 -2.17 3.77 10.61
N ILE A 52 -2.00 2.90 11.59
CA ILE A 52 -1.85 1.46 11.38
C ILE A 52 -3.06 0.78 12.00
N GLN A 53 -3.81 0.03 11.20
CA GLN A 53 -4.93 -0.77 11.69
C GLN A 53 -4.42 -2.06 12.32
N ASN A 54 -4.99 -2.44 13.47
CA ASN A 54 -4.68 -3.71 14.15
C ASN A 54 -5.74 -4.77 13.80
N ASP A 55 -5.75 -5.27 12.57
CA ASP A 55 -6.80 -6.14 12.03
C ASP A 55 -6.67 -7.64 12.35
N ASP A 56 -7.76 -8.38 12.12
CA ASP A 56 -7.82 -9.84 12.30
C ASP A 56 -7.25 -10.63 11.10
N TYR A 57 -6.93 -9.95 10.00
CA TYR A 57 -6.39 -10.53 8.76
C TYR A 57 -4.86 -10.59 8.76
N ILE A 58 -4.19 -9.94 9.72
CA ILE A 58 -2.73 -9.90 9.87
C ILE A 58 -2.09 -9.04 8.75
N GLU A 59 -2.86 -8.15 8.13
CA GLU A 59 -2.37 -7.26 7.07
C GLU A 59 -1.64 -6.04 7.65
N TYR A 60 -2.14 -5.50 8.76
CA TYR A 60 -1.66 -4.28 9.40
C TYR A 60 -1.49 -3.10 8.42
N PRO A 61 -2.53 -2.76 7.63
CA PRO A 61 -2.41 -1.78 6.56
C PRO A 61 -2.09 -0.39 7.11
N PHE A 62 -1.26 0.33 6.34
CA PHE A 62 -0.87 1.70 6.60
C PHE A 62 -1.83 2.63 5.87
N VAL A 63 -2.48 3.49 6.64
CA VAL A 63 -3.36 4.55 6.18
C VAL A 63 -2.66 5.88 6.43
N TYR A 64 -2.60 6.75 5.42
CA TYR A 64 -1.98 8.08 5.59
C TYR A 64 -3.05 9.15 5.65
N VAL A 65 -2.99 10.01 6.66
CA VAL A 65 -3.94 11.11 6.86
C VAL A 65 -3.19 12.42 6.83
N LYS A 66 -3.54 13.30 5.88
CA LYS A 66 -2.98 14.65 5.77
C LYS A 66 -4.06 15.70 5.98
N GLN A 67 -3.85 16.57 6.96
CA GLN A 67 -4.68 17.75 7.22
C GLN A 67 -4.12 18.96 6.46
N TYR A 68 -4.99 19.70 5.79
CA TYR A 68 -4.64 20.99 5.19
C TYR A 68 -5.03 22.11 6.16
N PRO A 69 -4.11 22.93 6.68
CA PRO A 69 -4.44 23.93 7.69
C PRO A 69 -5.23 25.12 7.13
N ASP A 70 -5.05 25.43 5.85
CA ASP A 70 -5.60 26.63 5.21
C ASP A 70 -6.94 26.38 4.49
N ILE A 71 -7.35 25.12 4.36
CA ILE A 71 -8.63 24.72 3.76
C ILE A 71 -9.25 23.61 4.61
N PRO A 72 -10.59 23.53 4.76
CA PRO A 72 -11.24 22.49 5.55
C PRO A 72 -11.24 21.16 4.77
N LEU A 73 -10.05 20.57 4.62
CA LEU A 73 -9.80 19.36 3.87
C LEU A 73 -8.83 18.46 4.62
N THR A 74 -9.21 17.19 4.72
CA THR A 74 -8.33 16.11 5.12
C THR A 74 -8.25 15.09 3.99
N LEU A 75 -7.04 14.86 3.49
CA LEU A 75 -6.75 13.76 2.58
C LEU A 75 -6.56 12.50 3.41
N VAL A 76 -7.14 11.39 2.96
CA VAL A 76 -6.79 10.07 3.47
C VAL A 76 -6.43 9.17 2.30
N VAL A 77 -5.24 8.58 2.37
CA VAL A 77 -4.74 7.58 1.42
C VAL A 77 -4.98 6.21 2.04
N ASP A 78 -5.77 5.41 1.34
CA ASP A 78 -6.29 4.10 1.76
C ASP A 78 -7.16 4.13 3.02
N THR A 79 -7.83 3.02 3.32
CA THR A 79 -8.88 2.96 4.35
C THR A 79 -8.82 1.74 5.27
N GLY A 80 -7.83 0.87 5.06
CA GLY A 80 -7.70 -0.34 5.86
C GLY A 80 -8.73 -1.42 5.48
N CYS A 81 -8.78 -2.46 6.30
CA CYS A 81 -9.65 -3.62 6.15
C CYS A 81 -11.13 -3.35 6.54
N GLY A 82 -11.50 -2.09 6.79
CA GLY A 82 -12.83 -1.70 7.30
C GLY A 82 -12.99 -1.98 8.81
N ALA A 83 -14.18 -1.76 9.35
CA ALA A 83 -14.47 -2.07 10.75
C ALA A 83 -14.17 -3.54 11.08
N GLN A 84 -13.46 -3.75 12.17
CA GLN A 84 -13.36 -5.07 12.77
C GLN A 84 -14.69 -5.46 13.40
N ASN A 85 -15.05 -6.73 13.30
CA ASN A 85 -16.11 -7.29 14.13
C ASN A 85 -15.69 -7.14 15.59
N GLY A 86 -16.25 -6.11 16.26
CA GLY A 86 -15.98 -5.86 17.67
C GLY A 86 -16.17 -7.14 18.50
N LYS A 87 -15.18 -7.50 19.31
CA LYS A 87 -15.39 -8.53 20.35
C LYS A 87 -16.54 -8.07 21.26
N PRO A 88 -17.31 -8.99 21.87
CA PRO A 88 -18.33 -8.59 22.85
C PRO A 88 -17.71 -7.69 23.94
N GLY A 89 -18.14 -6.42 23.98
CA GLY A 89 -17.63 -5.40 24.92
C GLY A 89 -16.63 -4.40 24.34
N ASN A 90 -16.21 -4.52 23.07
CA ASN A 90 -15.43 -3.50 22.37
C ASN A 90 -16.12 -3.19 21.03
N PRO A 91 -16.83 -2.06 20.88
CA PRO A 91 -17.54 -1.75 19.65
C PRO A 91 -16.56 -1.64 18.49
N ALA A 92 -17.01 -2.07 17.31
CA ALA A 92 -16.29 -1.83 16.06
C ALA A 92 -16.02 -0.33 15.93
N VAL A 93 -14.77 0.05 15.69
CA VAL A 93 -14.40 1.44 15.42
C VAL A 93 -14.12 1.56 13.93
N GLU A 94 -14.95 2.36 13.25
CA GLU A 94 -14.70 2.75 11.87
C GLU A 94 -13.57 3.76 11.81
N LEU A 95 -12.74 3.71 10.76
CA LEU A 95 -11.69 4.70 10.54
C LEU A 95 -12.25 6.12 10.43
N ASN A 96 -13.44 6.27 9.84
CA ASN A 96 -14.13 7.55 9.73
C ASN A 96 -14.45 8.16 11.10
N ASP A 97 -14.86 7.32 12.06
CA ASP A 97 -15.14 7.77 13.43
C ASP A 97 -13.86 8.08 14.17
N PHE A 98 -12.79 7.30 13.94
CA PHE A 98 -11.48 7.52 14.57
C PHE A 98 -10.81 8.83 14.17
N ILE A 99 -10.95 9.26 12.90
CA ILE A 99 -10.32 10.49 12.41
C ILE A 99 -11.09 11.75 12.89
N GLU A 100 -12.36 11.61 13.33
CA GLU A 100 -13.21 12.68 13.87
C GLU A 100 -13.36 13.94 12.98
N GLU A 101 -13.00 13.89 11.69
CA GLU A 101 -13.05 15.02 10.76
C GLU A 101 -14.07 14.86 9.63
N LYS A 102 -14.77 15.96 9.32
CA LYS A 102 -15.88 15.95 8.36
C LYS A 102 -15.42 16.28 6.94
N LEU A 103 -15.71 15.35 6.03
CA LEU A 103 -15.62 15.43 4.55
C LEU A 103 -14.20 15.36 3.94
N PRO A 104 -13.57 14.17 3.97
CA PRO A 104 -12.24 13.96 3.44
C PRO A 104 -12.22 13.72 1.92
N LEU A 105 -11.14 14.13 1.26
CA LEU A 105 -10.75 13.56 -0.03
C LEU A 105 -10.12 12.19 0.24
N LYS A 106 -10.58 11.15 -0.44
CA LYS A 106 -10.02 9.80 -0.35
C LYS A 106 -9.25 9.49 -1.59
N ALA A 107 -8.08 8.89 -1.43
CA ALA A 107 -7.35 8.33 -2.54
C ALA A 107 -7.01 6.88 -2.23
N THR A 108 -7.28 5.98 -3.18
CA THR A 108 -6.97 4.56 -3.04
C THR A 108 -5.69 4.27 -3.82
N SER A 109 -4.68 3.71 -3.18
CA SER A 109 -3.48 3.25 -3.88
C SER A 109 -3.82 2.10 -4.83
N HIS A 110 -4.74 1.20 -4.45
CA HIS A 110 -5.33 0.16 -5.29
C HIS A 110 -6.56 -0.48 -4.60
N CYS A 111 -7.18 -1.48 -5.23
CA CYS A 111 -8.48 -2.00 -4.80
C CYS A 111 -8.50 -3.14 -3.79
N HIS A 112 -7.39 -3.64 -3.24
CA HIS A 112 -7.46 -4.75 -2.29
C HIS A 112 -8.24 -4.38 -1.02
N PHE A 113 -8.84 -5.38 -0.38
CA PHE A 113 -9.74 -5.22 0.75
C PHE A 113 -9.10 -4.44 1.91
N ASP A 114 -7.82 -4.64 2.16
CA ASP A 114 -7.00 -3.97 3.16
C ASP A 114 -6.67 -2.50 2.81
N HIS A 115 -7.01 -2.05 1.61
CA HIS A 115 -6.93 -0.65 1.19
C HIS A 115 -8.29 0.02 1.06
N ILE A 116 -9.35 -0.72 0.71
CA ILE A 116 -10.66 -0.13 0.38
C ILE A 116 -11.82 -0.56 1.27
N SER A 117 -11.72 -1.59 2.11
CA SER A 117 -12.90 -2.08 2.84
C SER A 117 -13.46 -1.06 3.83
N GLY A 118 -12.65 -0.11 4.30
CA GLY A 118 -13.10 1.02 5.13
C GLY A 118 -13.65 2.23 4.37
N ILE A 119 -13.79 2.16 3.04
CA ILE A 119 -14.12 3.33 2.22
C ILE A 119 -15.59 3.73 2.26
N GLN A 120 -16.50 2.78 2.46
CA GLN A 120 -17.94 3.03 2.30
C GLN A 120 -18.49 4.08 3.28
N PRO A 121 -18.14 4.09 4.59
CA PRO A 121 -18.57 5.16 5.50
C PRO A 121 -18.18 6.57 5.02
N PHE A 122 -17.04 6.69 4.35
CA PHE A 122 -16.62 7.97 3.76
C PHE A 122 -17.44 8.33 2.51
N ALA A 123 -17.71 7.33 1.64
CA ALA A 123 -18.56 7.52 0.47
C ALA A 123 -19.98 7.96 0.87
N ASP A 124 -20.56 7.31 1.87
CA ASP A 124 -21.89 7.61 2.41
C ASP A 124 -21.94 9.01 3.06
N ALA A 125 -20.81 9.46 3.64
CA ALA A 125 -20.65 10.81 4.14
C ALA A 125 -20.44 11.87 3.03
N GLY A 126 -20.29 11.47 1.77
CA GLY A 126 -20.11 12.38 0.63
C GLY A 126 -18.67 12.77 0.35
N ALA A 127 -17.70 11.93 0.72
CA ALA A 127 -16.29 12.11 0.36
C ALA A 127 -16.07 12.02 -1.16
N ASP A 128 -15.14 12.83 -1.68
CA ASP A 128 -14.63 12.65 -3.04
C ASP A 128 -13.63 11.49 -3.06
N ILE A 129 -13.83 10.52 -3.96
CA ILE A 129 -12.97 9.34 -4.07
C ILE A 129 -12.12 9.43 -5.34
N VAL A 130 -10.80 9.37 -5.15
CA VAL A 130 -9.79 9.35 -6.21
C VAL A 130 -9.24 7.94 -6.33
N SER A 131 -9.21 7.42 -7.55
CA SER A 131 -8.58 6.14 -7.87
C SER A 131 -7.82 6.24 -9.19
N SER A 132 -7.02 5.22 -9.50
CA SER A 132 -6.24 5.17 -10.73
C SER A 132 -7.13 5.20 -11.98
N GLY A 133 -6.80 6.08 -12.92
CA GLY A 133 -7.40 6.09 -14.25
C GLY A 133 -6.83 5.05 -15.23
N PHE A 134 -5.79 4.30 -14.86
CA PHE A 134 -5.05 3.41 -15.77
C PHE A 134 -5.87 2.20 -16.21
N ASN A 135 -6.64 1.58 -15.32
CA ASN A 135 -7.51 0.45 -15.64
C ASN A 135 -8.85 0.51 -14.90
N LYS A 136 -9.70 1.46 -15.30
CA LYS A 136 -11.01 1.71 -14.65
C LYS A 136 -11.92 0.47 -14.62
N SER A 137 -11.85 -0.38 -15.64
CA SER A 137 -12.64 -1.62 -15.69
C SER A 137 -12.22 -2.63 -14.62
N PHE A 138 -10.97 -2.59 -14.16
CA PHE A 138 -10.50 -3.48 -13.10
C PHE A 138 -11.25 -3.24 -11.78
N ILE A 139 -11.61 -2.00 -11.50
CA ILE A 139 -12.36 -1.62 -10.29
C ILE A 139 -13.84 -1.30 -10.55
N ALA A 140 -14.35 -1.68 -11.72
CA ALA A 140 -15.77 -1.54 -12.02
C ALA A 140 -16.60 -2.40 -11.04
N PRO A 141 -17.83 -1.98 -10.67
CA PRO A 141 -18.64 -2.67 -9.66
C PRO A 141 -18.80 -4.18 -9.89
N GLU A 142 -18.94 -4.61 -11.16
CA GLU A 142 -19.07 -6.01 -11.54
C GLU A 142 -17.79 -6.85 -11.32
N ASN A 143 -16.63 -6.21 -11.21
CA ASN A 143 -15.33 -6.85 -11.06
C ASN A 143 -14.72 -6.66 -9.65
N LEU A 144 -15.18 -5.64 -8.92
CA LEU A 144 -14.57 -5.20 -7.67
C LEU A 144 -14.48 -6.31 -6.62
N ALA A 145 -15.55 -7.09 -6.40
CA ALA A 145 -15.56 -8.14 -5.38
C ALA A 145 -14.53 -9.26 -5.60
N ALA A 146 -14.17 -9.53 -6.86
CA ALA A 146 -13.14 -10.50 -7.19
C ALA A 146 -11.75 -9.87 -7.08
N ASN A 147 -11.58 -8.67 -7.64
CA ASN A 147 -10.28 -8.02 -7.75
C ASN A 147 -9.80 -7.42 -6.43
N ALA A 148 -10.72 -7.01 -5.56
CA ALA A 148 -10.45 -6.58 -4.19
C ALA A 148 -10.13 -7.74 -3.23
N LEU A 149 -10.25 -8.99 -3.68
CA LEU A 149 -10.09 -10.20 -2.88
C LEU A 149 -11.10 -10.34 -1.72
N THR A 150 -12.13 -9.52 -1.66
CA THR A 150 -13.13 -9.54 -0.58
C THR A 150 -13.86 -10.88 -0.49
N THR A 151 -14.15 -11.51 -1.64
CA THR A 151 -14.76 -12.85 -1.69
C THR A 151 -13.84 -13.94 -1.09
N ALA A 152 -12.53 -13.85 -1.37
CA ALA A 152 -11.53 -14.82 -0.90
C ALA A 152 -11.33 -14.72 0.63
N PHE A 153 -11.35 -13.49 1.16
CA PHE A 153 -11.18 -13.22 2.59
C PHE A 153 -12.50 -13.18 3.37
N GLY A 154 -13.63 -13.45 2.72
CA GLY A 154 -14.95 -13.45 3.35
C GLY A 154 -15.37 -12.08 3.91
N THR A 155 -14.88 -11.00 3.31
CA THR A 155 -15.20 -9.63 3.70
C THR A 155 -16.32 -9.04 2.84
N ILE A 156 -16.93 -7.96 3.32
CA ILE A 156 -17.97 -7.25 2.55
C ILE A 156 -17.27 -6.40 1.49
N THR A 157 -17.73 -6.53 0.24
CA THR A 157 -17.28 -5.62 -0.82
C THR A 157 -17.91 -4.26 -0.61
N PRO A 158 -17.13 -3.19 -0.41
CA PRO A 158 -17.68 -1.86 -0.25
C PRO A 158 -18.33 -1.38 -1.56
N SER A 159 -19.42 -0.62 -1.43
CA SER A 159 -20.11 0.05 -2.52
C SER A 159 -19.81 1.55 -2.48
N TYR A 160 -19.16 2.06 -3.53
CA TYR A 160 -18.83 3.48 -3.66
C TYR A 160 -18.67 3.86 -5.13
N ASN A 161 -18.70 5.17 -5.42
CA ASN A 161 -18.41 5.70 -6.75
C ASN A 161 -17.08 6.45 -6.72
N VAL A 162 -16.24 6.23 -7.72
CA VAL A 162 -15.02 7.01 -7.93
C VAL A 162 -15.39 8.38 -8.51
N SER A 163 -15.15 9.45 -7.76
CA SER A 163 -15.35 10.83 -8.19
C SER A 163 -14.32 11.29 -9.22
N ASN A 164 -13.06 10.83 -9.07
CA ASN A 164 -11.97 11.15 -9.96
C ASN A 164 -11.12 9.92 -10.30
N PHE A 165 -11.08 9.57 -11.58
CA PHE A 165 -10.13 8.60 -12.11
C PHE A 165 -8.88 9.33 -12.58
N ALA A 166 -7.92 9.51 -11.67
CA ALA A 166 -6.77 10.36 -11.88
C ALA A 166 -5.83 9.81 -12.97
N ALA A 167 -5.31 10.69 -13.82
CA ALA A 167 -4.34 10.35 -14.86
C ALA A 167 -2.88 10.33 -14.34
N GLN A 168 -1.95 9.82 -15.15
CA GLN A 168 -0.51 9.96 -14.89
C GLN A 168 -0.14 11.45 -14.78
N HIS A 169 0.60 11.80 -13.73
CA HIS A 169 1.03 13.16 -13.41
C HIS A 169 -0.12 14.16 -13.20
N GLU A 170 -1.32 13.68 -12.88
CA GLU A 170 -2.42 14.58 -12.53
C GLU A 170 -2.13 15.28 -11.20
N ARG A 171 -2.34 16.59 -11.16
CA ARG A 171 -2.34 17.38 -9.92
C ARG A 171 -3.72 17.36 -9.30
N LEU A 172 -3.83 16.80 -8.10
CA LEU A 172 -5.11 16.75 -7.41
C LEU A 172 -5.48 18.14 -6.90
N GLN A 173 -6.76 18.47 -7.09
CA GLN A 173 -7.33 19.73 -6.65
C GLN A 173 -8.57 19.47 -5.79
N TYR A 174 -8.82 20.37 -4.85
CA TYR A 174 -10.07 20.40 -4.10
C TYR A 174 -10.71 21.78 -4.24
N LYS A 175 -11.91 21.83 -4.83
CA LYS A 175 -12.65 23.08 -5.08
C LYS A 175 -11.80 24.16 -5.78
N GLY A 176 -10.96 23.73 -6.72
CA GLY A 176 -10.07 24.60 -7.50
C GLY A 176 -8.76 25.00 -6.80
N VAL A 177 -8.50 24.49 -5.59
CA VAL A 177 -7.23 24.68 -4.87
C VAL A 177 -6.30 23.51 -5.19
N ASP A 178 -5.10 23.80 -5.68
CA ASP A 178 -4.02 22.81 -5.86
C ASP A 178 -3.54 22.31 -4.49
N LEU A 179 -3.56 20.99 -4.31
CA LEU A 179 -3.16 20.34 -3.07
C LEU A 179 -1.65 20.10 -2.96
N GLY A 180 -0.90 20.31 -4.05
CA GLY A 180 0.50 19.92 -4.17
C GLY A 180 0.68 18.41 -4.19
N LEU A 181 -0.33 17.68 -4.69
CA LEU A 181 -0.32 16.23 -4.80
C LEU A 181 -0.27 15.82 -6.26
N LEU A 182 0.68 14.98 -6.62
CA LEU A 182 0.87 14.44 -7.96
C LEU A 182 0.57 12.94 -7.98
N VAL A 183 -0.26 12.51 -8.91
CA VAL A 183 -0.57 11.08 -9.12
C VAL A 183 0.46 10.43 -10.04
N LEU A 184 0.93 9.25 -9.66
CA LEU A 184 1.82 8.39 -10.45
C LEU A 184 1.15 7.03 -10.59
N GLN A 185 0.77 6.65 -11.80
CA GLN A 185 0.31 5.30 -12.12
C GLN A 185 1.47 4.34 -11.90
N THR A 186 1.22 3.28 -11.14
CA THR A 186 2.23 2.26 -10.82
C THR A 186 1.64 0.86 -11.00
N PRO A 187 1.05 0.56 -12.18
CA PRO A 187 0.46 -0.75 -12.42
C PRO A 187 1.52 -1.85 -12.22
N GLY A 188 1.12 -2.93 -11.57
CA GLY A 188 2.08 -3.97 -11.21
C GLY A 188 1.49 -4.85 -10.15
N HIS A 189 1.34 -4.32 -8.93
CA HIS A 189 0.62 -4.98 -7.83
C HIS A 189 -0.83 -5.29 -8.19
N THR A 190 -1.52 -4.29 -8.71
CA THR A 190 -2.76 -4.46 -9.45
C THR A 190 -2.71 -3.56 -10.70
N PRO A 191 -3.57 -3.79 -11.69
CA PRO A 191 -3.69 -2.88 -12.82
C PRO A 191 -4.18 -1.46 -12.46
N ASP A 192 -4.84 -1.27 -11.32
CA ASP A 192 -5.31 0.03 -10.81
C ASP A 192 -4.35 0.65 -9.77
N SER A 193 -3.14 0.12 -9.62
CA SER A 193 -2.17 0.65 -8.66
C SER A 193 -1.69 2.06 -9.02
N MET A 194 -1.66 2.95 -8.03
CA MET A 194 -1.10 4.30 -8.11
C MET A 194 -0.36 4.71 -6.83
N ALA A 195 0.64 5.56 -7.00
CA ALA A 195 1.33 6.28 -5.94
C ALA A 195 0.92 7.76 -5.95
N ILE A 196 1.00 8.41 -4.78
CA ILE A 196 0.70 9.83 -4.60
C ILE A 196 1.93 10.51 -4.03
N TYR A 197 2.45 11.48 -4.76
CA TYR A 197 3.56 12.31 -4.32
C TYR A 197 3.05 13.65 -3.78
N ASP A 198 3.37 13.93 -2.53
CA ASP A 198 3.18 15.21 -1.87
C ASP A 198 4.42 16.08 -2.06
N GLU A 199 4.31 17.09 -2.91
CA GLU A 199 5.42 17.99 -3.23
C GLU A 199 5.82 18.89 -2.06
N ASN A 200 4.83 19.28 -1.24
CA ASN A 200 5.01 20.22 -0.15
C ASN A 200 5.80 19.57 1.00
N GLU A 201 5.45 18.32 1.31
CA GLU A 201 6.09 17.56 2.40
C GLU A 201 7.20 16.63 1.91
N ARG A 202 7.31 16.45 0.59
CA ARG A 202 8.25 15.54 -0.08
C ARG A 202 8.06 14.09 0.38
N TRP A 203 6.80 13.66 0.44
CA TRP A 203 6.42 12.29 0.76
C TRP A 203 5.83 11.61 -0.47
N ILE A 204 6.14 10.33 -0.67
CA ILE A 204 5.49 9.50 -1.68
C ILE A 204 4.82 8.30 -1.00
N PHE A 205 3.52 8.18 -1.21
CA PHE A 205 2.69 7.08 -0.72
C PHE A 205 2.48 6.09 -1.85
N THR A 206 2.98 4.88 -1.72
CA THR A 206 3.16 3.98 -2.87
C THR A 206 2.21 2.79 -2.91
N GLY A 207 1.45 2.54 -1.84
CA GLY A 207 0.65 1.32 -1.70
C GLY A 207 1.53 0.06 -1.63
N GLU A 208 1.02 -1.03 -2.20
CA GLU A 208 1.66 -2.34 -2.27
C GLU A 208 2.42 -2.57 -3.59
N TYR A 209 3.19 -3.66 -3.63
CA TYR A 209 4.17 -3.90 -4.68
C TYR A 209 4.23 -5.36 -5.13
N ALA A 210 3.63 -5.66 -6.30
CA ALA A 210 3.90 -6.72 -7.30
C ALA A 210 2.75 -7.72 -7.55
N ALA A 211 2.33 -7.87 -8.82
CA ALA A 211 1.56 -8.99 -9.39
C ALA A 211 1.92 -9.31 -10.83
N ASN A 212 1.67 -8.37 -11.75
CA ASN A 212 2.18 -8.42 -13.10
C ASN A 212 3.63 -7.97 -13.09
N TRP A 213 4.55 -8.92 -13.30
CA TRP A 213 5.98 -8.67 -13.17
C TRP A 213 6.50 -7.57 -14.11
N LYS A 214 6.12 -7.61 -15.39
CA LYS A 214 6.63 -6.65 -16.37
C LYS A 214 6.18 -5.23 -16.04
N ASP A 215 4.88 -5.07 -15.77
CA ASP A 215 4.32 -3.77 -15.42
C ASP A 215 4.91 -3.28 -14.09
N PHE A 216 5.08 -4.19 -13.13
CA PHE A 216 5.69 -3.91 -11.84
C PHE A 216 7.14 -3.41 -11.93
N VAL A 217 7.99 -4.08 -12.71
CA VAL A 217 9.39 -3.66 -12.92
C VAL A 217 9.42 -2.28 -13.58
N ASN A 218 8.62 -2.06 -14.63
CA ASN A 218 8.53 -0.76 -15.28
C ASN A 218 8.08 0.34 -14.31
N SER A 219 7.05 0.08 -13.51
CA SER A 219 6.54 1.02 -12.50
C SER A 219 7.58 1.37 -11.44
N ILE A 220 8.36 0.40 -10.96
CA ILE A 220 9.45 0.66 -10.01
C ILE A 220 10.57 1.48 -10.65
N GLU A 221 10.94 1.20 -11.90
CA GLU A 221 11.95 1.97 -12.62
C GLU A 221 11.51 3.42 -12.86
N GLU A 222 10.26 3.64 -13.27
CA GLU A 222 9.69 4.98 -13.44
C GLU A 222 9.61 5.73 -12.10
N LEU A 223 9.17 5.06 -11.04
CA LEU A 223 9.11 5.64 -9.69
C LEU A 223 10.51 6.03 -9.18
N LEU A 224 11.51 5.19 -9.42
CA LEU A 224 12.90 5.48 -9.06
C LEU A 224 13.45 6.67 -9.85
N ALA A 225 13.19 6.72 -11.16
CA ALA A 225 13.59 7.84 -12.00
C ALA A 225 12.94 9.15 -11.53
N PHE A 226 11.64 9.12 -11.23
CA PHE A 226 10.91 10.26 -10.68
C PHE A 226 11.51 10.73 -9.35
N VAL A 227 11.72 9.82 -8.41
CA VAL A 227 12.30 10.17 -7.10
C VAL A 227 13.70 10.72 -7.24
N ASN A 228 14.54 10.15 -8.11
CA ASN A 228 15.89 10.67 -8.38
C ASN A 228 15.88 12.07 -9.02
N GLU A 229 14.88 12.39 -9.84
CA GLU A 229 14.71 13.75 -10.37
C GLU A 229 14.36 14.75 -9.24
N LYS A 230 13.51 14.33 -8.30
CA LYS A 230 13.10 15.17 -7.16
C LYS A 230 14.19 15.28 -6.10
N ASP A 231 14.98 14.24 -5.90
CA ASP A 231 16.08 14.19 -4.94
C ASP A 231 17.32 14.92 -5.48
N HIS A 232 17.60 16.10 -4.95
CA HIS A 232 18.84 16.82 -5.25
C HIS A 232 20.02 16.40 -4.36
N ASP A 233 19.74 15.81 -3.18
CA ASP A 233 20.73 15.22 -2.26
C ASP A 233 20.02 14.33 -1.22
N VAL A 234 20.28 13.01 -1.25
CA VAL A 234 19.71 12.00 -0.32
C VAL A 234 20.13 12.18 1.15
N THR A 235 21.14 13.02 1.43
CA THR A 235 21.57 13.36 2.79
C THR A 235 20.95 14.66 3.30
N SER A 236 20.25 15.39 2.43
CA SER A 236 19.62 16.65 2.80
C SER A 236 18.27 16.45 3.49
N GLU A 237 17.85 17.44 4.27
CA GLU A 237 16.46 17.57 4.76
C GLU A 237 15.43 17.64 3.61
N LYS A 238 15.89 17.71 2.36
CA LYS A 238 15.07 17.68 1.14
C LYS A 238 15.08 16.30 0.47
N CYS A 239 15.42 15.21 1.14
CA CYS A 239 15.21 13.87 0.57
C CYS A 239 13.71 13.53 0.54
N VAL A 240 13.23 12.92 -0.55
CA VAL A 240 11.88 12.36 -0.63
C VAL A 240 11.75 11.18 0.33
N ARG A 241 10.71 11.20 1.16
CA ARG A 241 10.36 10.13 2.10
C ARG A 241 9.32 9.21 1.47
N LEU A 242 9.37 7.92 1.80
CA LEU A 242 8.42 6.91 1.32
C LEU A 242 7.53 6.39 2.44
N GLY A 243 6.25 6.24 2.13
CA GLY A 243 5.27 5.47 2.89
C GLY A 243 4.67 4.35 2.03
N ALA A 244 4.95 3.09 2.39
CA ALA A 244 4.35 1.93 1.73
C ALA A 244 2.96 1.62 2.32
N GLY A 245 2.22 0.71 1.68
CA GLY A 245 0.96 0.17 2.18
C GLY A 245 1.13 -0.67 3.45
N HIS A 246 2.31 -1.28 3.66
CA HIS A 246 2.61 -2.11 4.83
C HIS A 246 4.06 -1.97 5.26
N SER A 247 4.32 -2.22 6.55
CA SER A 247 5.63 -2.45 7.19
C SER A 247 6.66 -1.31 7.15
N THR A 248 6.68 -0.49 6.09
CA THR A 248 7.73 0.48 5.82
C THR A 248 7.13 1.86 5.64
N ALA A 249 7.50 2.78 6.52
CA ALA A 249 7.20 4.19 6.39
C ALA A 249 8.38 5.02 6.90
N ASP A 250 8.44 6.27 6.48
CA ASP A 250 9.46 7.23 6.91
C ASP A 250 10.90 6.76 6.58
N VAL A 251 11.13 6.35 5.33
CA VAL A 251 12.46 5.99 4.82
C VAL A 251 12.83 6.83 3.58
N PRO A 252 14.12 7.03 3.27
CA PRO A 252 14.52 7.66 2.01
C PRO A 252 14.00 6.87 0.81
N ALA A 253 13.14 7.50 0.00
CA ALA A 253 12.42 6.84 -1.08
C ALA A 253 13.36 6.24 -2.12
N GLY A 254 14.33 7.02 -2.61
CA GLY A 254 15.25 6.56 -3.66
C GLY A 254 16.06 5.34 -3.22
N LYS A 255 16.50 5.30 -1.95
CA LYS A 255 17.21 4.14 -1.38
C LYS A 255 16.31 2.92 -1.31
N MET A 256 15.07 3.08 -0.82
CA MET A 256 14.14 1.98 -0.64
C MET A 256 13.70 1.38 -1.99
N ILE A 257 13.28 2.23 -2.94
CA ILE A 257 12.84 1.81 -4.27
C ILE A 257 13.99 1.14 -5.03
N LYS A 258 15.21 1.71 -4.97
CA LYS A 258 16.39 1.08 -5.57
C LYS A 258 16.67 -0.29 -4.96
N SER A 259 16.56 -0.42 -3.63
CA SER A 259 16.82 -1.71 -2.97
C SER A 259 15.78 -2.76 -3.35
N ALA A 260 14.51 -2.37 -3.50
CA ALA A 260 13.46 -3.23 -4.04
C ALA A 260 13.77 -3.67 -5.48
N LEU A 261 14.18 -2.73 -6.35
CA LEU A 261 14.57 -3.02 -7.73
C LEU A 261 15.78 -3.95 -7.81
N ASP A 262 16.82 -3.71 -7.00
CA ASP A 262 18.01 -4.56 -6.95
C ASP A 262 17.63 -6.00 -6.52
N PHE A 263 16.72 -6.14 -5.55
CA PHE A 263 16.20 -7.44 -5.11
C PHE A 263 15.43 -8.15 -6.23
N ILE A 264 14.51 -7.45 -6.88
CA ILE A 264 13.74 -7.92 -8.05
C ILE A 264 14.69 -8.43 -9.15
N ARG A 265 15.71 -7.64 -9.51
CA ARG A 265 16.72 -8.04 -10.52
C ARG A 265 17.56 -9.24 -10.07
N SER A 266 17.76 -9.42 -8.76
CA SER A 266 18.45 -10.59 -8.21
C SER A 266 17.58 -11.85 -8.31
N VAL A 267 16.27 -11.72 -8.10
CA VAL A 267 15.31 -12.82 -8.32
C VAL A 267 15.30 -13.24 -9.80
N GLU A 268 15.27 -12.29 -10.75
CA GLU A 268 15.30 -12.61 -12.20
C GLU A 268 16.56 -13.37 -12.62
N LYS A 269 17.69 -13.08 -11.98
CA LYS A 269 18.97 -13.76 -12.24
C LYS A 269 19.04 -15.15 -11.61
N GLY A 270 18.11 -15.50 -10.73
CA GLY A 270 18.15 -16.71 -9.93
C GLY A 270 19.13 -16.65 -8.75
N ASP A 271 19.59 -15.44 -8.37
CA ASP A 271 20.54 -15.24 -7.27
C ASP A 271 19.86 -15.34 -5.88
N VAL A 272 18.52 -15.32 -5.84
CA VAL A 272 17.73 -15.40 -4.61
C VAL A 272 17.09 -16.80 -4.49
N PRO A 273 17.32 -17.52 -3.37
CA PRO A 273 16.73 -18.85 -3.20
C PRO A 273 15.22 -18.77 -2.95
N VAL A 274 14.51 -19.75 -3.49
CA VAL A 274 13.13 -20.04 -3.08
C VAL A 274 13.17 -20.77 -1.73
N ILE A 275 12.54 -20.20 -0.72
CA ILE A 275 12.53 -20.76 0.64
C ILE A 275 11.25 -21.54 0.95
N ALA A 276 10.17 -21.30 0.22
CA ALA A 276 8.95 -22.08 0.29
C ALA A 276 8.24 -22.14 -1.07
N ARG A 277 7.51 -23.23 -1.29
CA ARG A 277 6.54 -23.37 -2.38
C ARG A 277 5.21 -23.68 -1.72
N LEU A 278 4.23 -22.81 -1.91
CA LEU A 278 2.89 -22.94 -1.38
C LEU A 278 1.92 -23.25 -2.53
N PRO A 279 0.91 -24.12 -2.35
CA PRO A 279 -0.19 -24.25 -3.30
C PRO A 279 -0.88 -22.89 -3.49
N GLY A 280 -1.22 -22.53 -4.74
CA GLY A 280 -1.80 -21.20 -5.01
C GLY A 280 -3.16 -20.98 -4.34
N ASP A 281 -3.95 -22.04 -4.21
CA ASP A 281 -5.22 -22.06 -3.51
C ASP A 281 -5.08 -21.96 -1.98
N GLU A 282 -3.92 -22.29 -1.41
CA GLU A 282 -3.62 -22.05 0.01
C GLU A 282 -3.21 -20.59 0.29
N VAL A 283 -2.64 -19.88 -0.70
CA VAL A 283 -2.21 -18.48 -0.54
C VAL A 283 -3.36 -17.51 -0.78
N ALA A 284 -4.19 -17.75 -1.79
CA ALA A 284 -5.42 -17.00 -2.03
C ALA A 284 -6.55 -17.98 -2.33
N PRO A 285 -7.31 -18.43 -1.32
CA PRO A 285 -8.46 -19.31 -1.52
C PRO A 285 -9.47 -18.70 -2.50
N GLY A 286 -9.64 -19.33 -3.66
CA GLY A 286 -10.52 -18.82 -4.73
C GLY A 286 -9.87 -17.83 -5.70
N GLY A 287 -8.59 -17.50 -5.51
CA GLY A 287 -7.76 -16.75 -6.45
C GLY A 287 -7.15 -17.62 -7.56
N ASP A 288 -6.75 -17.02 -8.66
CA ASP A 288 -6.14 -17.70 -9.82
C ASP A 288 -4.60 -17.66 -9.75
N LEU A 289 -4.00 -17.83 -8.56
CA LEU A 289 -2.54 -17.77 -8.34
C LEU A 289 -1.74 -18.89 -9.04
N GLY A 290 -2.42 -19.72 -9.83
CA GLY A 290 -1.88 -20.92 -10.47
C GLY A 290 -1.67 -22.06 -9.47
N GLU A 291 -0.99 -23.11 -9.92
CA GLU A 291 -0.78 -24.32 -9.09
C GLU A 291 0.14 -24.09 -7.88
N ALA A 292 0.99 -23.06 -7.93
CA ALA A 292 1.93 -22.77 -6.84
C ALA A 292 2.38 -21.31 -6.81
N VAL A 293 2.68 -20.85 -5.61
CA VAL A 293 3.34 -19.59 -5.31
C VAL A 293 4.70 -19.90 -4.68
N PHE A 294 5.73 -19.18 -5.11
CA PHE A 294 7.09 -19.30 -4.63
C PHE A 294 7.42 -18.14 -3.71
N PHE A 295 7.96 -18.44 -2.53
CA PHE A 295 8.42 -17.45 -1.57
C PHE A 295 9.93 -17.26 -1.70
N TYR A 296 10.33 -16.08 -2.15
CA TYR A 296 11.71 -15.63 -2.22
C TYR A 296 12.03 -14.78 -0.99
N TRP A 297 13.19 -15.02 -0.41
CA TRP A 297 13.63 -14.33 0.79
C TRP A 297 15.08 -13.92 0.67
N GLN A 298 15.36 -12.63 0.82
CA GLN A 298 16.72 -12.13 0.84
C GLN A 298 17.47 -12.76 2.02
N SER A 299 18.69 -13.25 1.78
CA SER A 299 19.43 -14.18 2.67
C SER A 299 19.28 -13.91 4.18
N PRO A 300 19.36 -14.96 5.04
CA PRO A 300 19.06 -14.89 6.49
C PRO A 300 19.77 -13.81 7.33
N GLY A 301 20.76 -13.10 6.78
CA GLY A 301 21.48 -12.00 7.42
C GLY A 301 21.01 -10.57 7.08
N ASN A 302 20.14 -10.38 6.08
CA ASN A 302 19.55 -9.07 5.76
C ASN A 302 18.10 -9.21 5.26
N PRO A 303 17.12 -9.34 6.18
CA PRO A 303 15.72 -9.62 5.85
C PRO A 303 14.95 -8.35 5.42
N GLU A 304 15.53 -7.54 4.54
CA GLU A 304 14.91 -6.28 4.08
C GLU A 304 13.80 -6.51 3.06
N PHE A 305 13.81 -7.64 2.35
CA PHE A 305 12.85 -7.92 1.28
C PHE A 305 12.42 -9.39 1.22
N SER A 306 11.12 -9.58 0.97
CA SER A 306 10.50 -10.85 0.60
C SER A 306 9.59 -10.65 -0.60
N LEU A 307 9.44 -11.69 -1.42
CA LEU A 307 8.56 -11.68 -2.61
C LEU A 307 7.82 -13.01 -2.71
N LEU A 308 6.51 -12.96 -2.90
CA LEU A 308 5.73 -14.09 -3.38
C LEU A 308 5.61 -13.96 -4.91
N ALA A 309 5.86 -15.03 -5.67
CA ALA A 309 5.69 -15.00 -7.13
C ALA A 309 4.93 -16.24 -7.63
N PRO A 310 4.03 -16.10 -8.62
CA PRO A 310 3.21 -17.22 -9.11
C PRO A 310 4.03 -18.20 -9.95
N GLY A 311 3.49 -19.40 -10.18
CA GLY A 311 4.14 -20.45 -10.98
C GLY A 311 4.56 -20.01 -12.39
N SER A 312 3.78 -19.12 -13.01
CA SER A 312 4.06 -18.53 -14.33
C SER A 312 5.37 -17.75 -14.36
N PHE A 313 5.79 -17.15 -13.24
CA PHE A 313 7.03 -16.40 -13.09
C PHE A 313 8.25 -17.16 -13.62
N ARG A 314 8.39 -18.45 -13.27
CA ARG A 314 9.53 -19.26 -13.72
C ARG A 314 9.56 -19.51 -15.22
N LYS A 315 8.39 -19.53 -15.87
CA LYS A 315 8.27 -19.77 -17.32
C LYS A 315 8.75 -18.54 -18.10
N ASP A 316 8.49 -17.34 -17.59
CA ASP A 316 8.84 -16.09 -18.26
C ASP A 316 10.36 -15.81 -18.24
N PHE A 317 11.10 -16.39 -17.29
CA PHE A 317 12.54 -16.17 -17.12
C PHE A 317 13.43 -17.40 -17.41
N GLY A 318 12.85 -18.52 -17.86
CA GLY A 318 13.62 -19.72 -18.21
C GLY A 318 14.35 -20.37 -17.04
N THR A 319 13.98 -20.04 -15.79
CA THR A 319 14.54 -20.63 -14.57
C THR A 319 13.75 -21.91 -14.25
N THR A 320 14.14 -23.03 -14.85
CA THR A 320 13.62 -24.37 -14.49
C THR A 320 14.23 -24.86 -13.19
#